data_AF-A0A7S3W2Q1-F1
#
_entry.id   AF-A0A7S3W2Q1-F1
#
_cell.length_a   1.000
_cell.length_b   1.000
_cell.length_c   1.000
_cell.angle_alpha   90.00
_cell.angle_beta   90.00
_cell.angle_gamma   90.00
#
_symmetry.space_group_name_H-M   'P 1'
#
loop_
_entity.id
_entity.type
_entity.pdbx_description
1 polymer ?
#
loop_
_entity_poly.entity_id
_entity_poly.type
_entity_poly.pdbx_seq_one_letter_code
_entity_poly.pdbx_strand_id
1 'polypeptide(L)'
;KLAFRPGGAPSTKPPPVMPGTESQCRTKCVEIGPQCKCDIPDPHILKINVSGTVERCDAKAKNPSGDSFGITFDGSTITVMREDARGCWCDGSFDIQCCVKQ
;
A
#
# COMPACT_ATOMS: atom_id res chain seq x y z
N LYS A 1 35.53 20.10 47.57
CA LYS A 1 35.61 20.14 46.09
C LYS A 1 35.16 18.77 45.58
N LEU A 2 33.91 18.68 45.11
CA LEU A 2 33.28 17.43 44.67
C LEU A 2 33.91 16.95 43.36
N ALA A 3 34.22 15.65 43.30
CA ALA A 3 34.67 14.94 42.11
C ALA A 3 33.45 14.48 41.30
N PHE A 4 33.34 14.91 40.04
CA PHE A 4 32.35 14.41 39.09
C PHE A 4 33.01 13.38 38.18
N ARG A 5 32.54 12.13 38.25
CA ARG A 5 32.84 11.08 37.26
C ARG A 5 31.77 11.20 36.15
N PRO A 6 32.12 11.32 34.86
CA PRO A 6 31.12 11.21 33.81
C PRO A 6 30.67 9.75 33.69
N GLY A 7 29.38 9.52 33.92
CA GLY A 7 28.72 8.24 33.74
C GLY A 7 28.75 7.81 32.28
N GLY A 8 29.00 6.52 32.07
CA GLY A 8 28.94 5.89 30.76
C GLY A 8 27.52 5.97 30.18
N ALA A 9 27.44 6.37 28.93
CA ALA A 9 26.20 6.33 28.17
C ALA A 9 25.77 4.87 27.96
N PRO A 10 24.48 4.53 28.09
CA PRO A 10 23.97 3.24 27.64
C PRO A 10 24.02 3.19 26.11
N SER A 11 24.87 2.31 25.56
CA SER A 11 24.82 1.92 24.16
C SER A 11 23.45 1.32 23.83
N THR A 12 22.57 2.11 23.22
CA THR A 12 21.37 1.59 22.53
C THR A 12 21.82 0.92 21.23
N LYS A 13 22.36 -0.30 21.36
CA LYS A 13 22.48 -1.21 20.22
C LYS A 13 21.07 -1.46 19.70
N PRO A 14 20.76 -1.22 18.41
CA PRO A 14 19.49 -1.64 17.83
C PRO A 14 19.32 -3.15 18.10
N PRO A 15 18.11 -3.62 18.43
CA PRO A 15 17.88 -5.05 18.55
C PRO A 15 18.31 -5.73 17.24
N PRO A 16 18.89 -6.94 17.30
CA PRO A 16 19.09 -7.72 16.09
C PRO A 16 17.74 -7.87 15.41
N VAL A 17 17.67 -7.45 14.14
CA VAL A 17 16.52 -7.72 13.27
C VAL A 17 16.38 -9.24 13.23
N MET A 18 15.47 -9.78 14.04
CA MET A 18 15.07 -11.16 13.90
C MET A 18 14.54 -11.32 12.48
N PRO A 19 14.94 -12.35 11.72
CA PRO A 19 14.22 -12.74 10.52
C PRO A 19 12.85 -13.20 10.99
N GLY A 20 11.93 -12.25 11.12
CA GLY A 20 10.53 -12.50 11.40
C GLY A 20 10.06 -13.47 10.33
N THR A 21 9.56 -14.61 10.81
CA THR A 21 8.75 -15.60 10.12
C THR A 21 8.45 -15.16 8.70
N GLU A 22 9.09 -15.80 7.71
CA GLU A 22 8.79 -15.66 6.28
C GLU A 22 7.27 -15.72 6.13
N SER A 23 6.67 -14.53 6.15
CA SER A 23 5.27 -14.36 5.89
C SER A 23 5.19 -14.77 4.45
N GLN A 24 4.49 -15.86 4.15
CA GLN A 24 4.25 -16.38 2.80
C GLN A 24 3.35 -15.41 2.01
N CYS A 25 3.70 -14.15 2.07
CA CYS A 25 3.07 -13.05 1.42
C CYS A 25 3.72 -12.98 0.06
N ARG A 26 2.97 -13.39 -0.95
CA ARG A 26 3.45 -13.37 -2.33
C ARG A 26 3.13 -12.01 -2.91
N THR A 27 4.17 -11.34 -3.37
CA THR A 27 4.00 -10.12 -4.13
C THR A 27 3.29 -10.43 -5.44
N LYS A 28 2.12 -9.84 -5.64
CA LYS A 28 1.29 -9.96 -6.83
C LYS A 28 1.03 -8.57 -7.39
N CYS A 29 1.10 -8.45 -8.72
CA CYS A 29 0.59 -7.29 -9.41
C CYS A 29 -0.93 -7.44 -9.51
N VAL A 30 -1.66 -6.45 -9.00
CA VAL A 30 -3.11 -6.37 -9.13
C VAL A 30 -3.40 -5.35 -10.22
N GLU A 31 -3.98 -5.82 -11.32
CA GLU A 31 -4.36 -4.95 -12.43
C GLU A 31 -5.56 -4.10 -12.01
N ILE A 32 -5.37 -2.79 -12.04
CA ILE A 32 -6.37 -1.76 -11.84
C ILE A 32 -6.73 -1.23 -13.23
N GLY A 33 -7.64 -1.95 -13.88
CA GLY A 33 -7.98 -1.75 -15.29
C GLY A 33 -8.99 -0.64 -15.58
N PRO A 34 -9.25 -0.33 -16.87
CA PRO A 34 -10.18 0.69 -17.35
C PRO A 34 -11.60 0.16 -17.19
N GLN A 35 -11.97 -0.04 -15.93
CA GLN A 35 -13.32 -0.33 -15.52
C GLN A 35 -14.07 0.98 -15.72
N CYS A 36 -14.54 1.29 -16.94
CA CYS A 36 -15.27 2.53 -17.28
C CYS A 36 -16.52 2.70 -16.41
N LYS A 37 -16.31 3.03 -15.14
CA LYS A 37 -17.29 3.05 -14.06
C LYS A 37 -17.56 4.52 -13.76
N CYS A 38 -18.49 5.05 -14.54
CA CYS A 38 -19.08 6.37 -14.32
C CYS A 38 -20.32 6.30 -13.44
N ASP A 39 -21.08 5.20 -13.52
CA ASP A 39 -22.40 5.05 -12.91
C ASP A 39 -22.36 4.50 -11.47
N ILE A 40 -21.24 4.62 -10.77
CA ILE A 40 -21.12 4.24 -9.35
C ILE A 40 -21.28 5.48 -8.46
N PRO A 41 -21.77 5.34 -7.21
CA PRO A 41 -21.99 6.48 -6.32
C PRO A 41 -20.74 7.36 -6.12
N ASP A 42 -19.56 6.73 -6.11
CA ASP A 42 -18.27 7.38 -6.01
C ASP A 42 -17.39 7.00 -7.22
N PRO A 43 -17.53 7.68 -8.37
CA PRO A 43 -16.86 7.30 -9.63
C PRO A 43 -15.34 7.39 -9.58
N HIS A 44 -14.79 7.96 -8.50
CA HIS A 44 -13.36 8.10 -8.25
C HIS A 44 -12.80 7.03 -7.30
N ILE A 45 -13.65 6.16 -6.75
CA ILE A 45 -13.27 5.08 -5.82
C ILE A 45 -13.58 3.74 -6.47
N LEU A 46 -12.57 2.86 -6.54
CA LEU A 46 -12.70 1.51 -7.06
C LEU A 46 -12.30 0.51 -5.98
N LYS A 47 -13.18 -0.46 -5.70
CA LYS A 47 -12.91 -1.56 -4.78
C LYS A 47 -12.68 -2.85 -5.55
N ILE A 48 -11.61 -3.56 -5.22
CA ILE A 48 -11.17 -4.79 -5.88
C ILE A 48 -10.93 -5.85 -4.83
N ASN A 49 -11.50 -7.03 -5.04
CA ASN A 49 -11.28 -8.18 -4.17
C ASN A 49 -10.15 -9.04 -4.72
N VAL A 50 -9.22 -9.44 -3.86
CA VAL A 50 -8.15 -10.37 -4.19
C VAL A 50 -8.33 -11.70 -3.47
N SER A 51 -7.83 -12.78 -4.07
CA SER A 51 -7.83 -14.11 -3.47
C SER A 51 -6.70 -14.22 -2.42
N GLY A 52 -7.00 -13.79 -1.20
CA GLY A 52 -6.11 -13.82 -0.04
C GLY A 52 -6.26 -12.59 0.86
N THR A 53 -5.43 -12.49 1.89
CA THR A 53 -5.37 -11.31 2.79
C THR A 53 -4.23 -10.40 2.35
N VAL A 54 -4.54 -9.14 2.10
CA VAL A 54 -3.56 -8.09 1.77
C VAL A 54 -2.86 -7.66 3.05
N GLU A 55 -1.55 -7.85 3.09
CA GLU A 55 -0.70 -7.41 4.21
C GLU A 55 -0.05 -6.05 3.92
N ARG A 56 0.20 -5.76 2.64
CA ARG A 56 0.83 -4.52 2.18
C ARG A 56 0.48 -4.27 0.72
N CYS A 57 0.30 -3.02 0.33
CA CYS A 57 0.28 -2.58 -1.07
C CYS A 57 1.10 -1.31 -1.20
N ASP A 58 1.52 -0.99 -2.42
CA ASP A 58 1.97 0.36 -2.75
C ASP A 58 0.87 1.36 -2.39
N ALA A 59 1.18 2.35 -1.58
CA ALA A 59 0.19 3.32 -1.11
C ALA A 59 -0.24 4.31 -2.20
N LYS A 60 0.55 4.44 -3.26
CA LYS A 60 0.31 5.37 -4.37
C LYS A 60 0.67 4.72 -5.69
N ALA A 61 -0.11 5.03 -6.72
CA ALA A 61 0.14 4.61 -8.09
C ALA A 61 -0.17 5.74 -9.06
N LYS A 62 0.37 5.63 -10.27
CA LYS A 62 0.06 6.51 -11.39
C LYS A 62 -0.25 5.68 -12.62
N ASN A 63 -1.28 6.06 -13.36
CA ASN A 63 -1.56 5.44 -14.65
C ASN A 63 -0.67 6.06 -15.76
N PRO A 64 -0.62 5.46 -16.95
CA PRO A 64 0.13 6.01 -18.07
C PRO A 64 -0.32 7.41 -18.51
N SER A 65 -1.57 7.78 -18.24
CA SER A 65 -2.11 9.13 -18.52
C SER A 65 -1.61 10.21 -17.55
N GLY A 66 -1.00 9.82 -16.42
CA GLY A 66 -0.44 10.73 -15.42
C GLY A 66 -1.33 10.99 -14.19
N ASP A 67 -2.51 10.38 -14.15
CA ASP A 67 -3.45 10.43 -13.03
C ASP A 67 -2.83 9.79 -11.79
N SER A 68 -3.26 10.25 -10.61
CA SER A 68 -2.66 9.86 -9.34
C SER A 68 -3.69 9.14 -8.48
N PHE A 69 -3.28 8.02 -7.91
CA PHE A 69 -4.17 7.15 -7.16
C PHE A 69 -3.61 6.88 -5.77
N GLY A 70 -4.47 7.00 -4.77
CA GLY A 70 -4.24 6.51 -3.41
C GLY A 70 -4.77 5.09 -3.27
N ILE A 71 -3.99 4.21 -2.65
CA ILE A 71 -4.34 2.81 -2.43
C ILE A 71 -4.42 2.56 -0.94
N THR A 72 -5.53 1.96 -0.53
CA THR A 72 -5.75 1.45 0.82
C THR A 72 -6.27 0.02 0.72
N PHE A 73 -6.18 -0.74 1.80
CA PHE A 73 -6.65 -2.12 1.83
C PHE A 73 -7.25 -2.45 3.19
N ASP A 74 -8.20 -3.38 3.17
CA ASP A 74 -8.86 -3.94 4.34
C ASP A 74 -9.11 -5.43 4.09
N GLY A 75 -8.35 -6.29 4.78
CA GLY A 75 -8.39 -7.74 4.59
C GLY A 75 -8.11 -8.13 3.14
N SER A 76 -9.10 -8.69 2.44
CA SER A 76 -9.02 -9.10 1.03
C SER A 76 -9.48 -8.03 0.02
N THR A 77 -9.87 -6.85 0.51
CA THR A 77 -10.38 -5.76 -0.34
C THR A 77 -9.33 -4.67 -0.48
N ILE A 78 -9.00 -4.32 -1.72
CA ILE A 78 -8.18 -3.16 -2.05
C ILE A 78 -9.12 -2.03 -2.49
N THR A 79 -8.94 -0.84 -1.92
CA THR A 79 -9.66 0.38 -2.31
C THR A 79 -8.68 1.33 -2.96
N VAL A 80 -8.92 1.65 -4.22
CA VAL A 80 -8.15 2.60 -5.00
C VAL A 80 -8.98 3.86 -5.19
N MET A 81 -8.40 5.02 -4.91
CA MET A 81 -9.06 6.32 -5.00
C MET A 81 -8.25 7.22 -5.93
N ARG A 82 -8.87 7.76 -6.97
CA ARG A 82 -8.26 8.80 -7.82
C ARG A 82 -8.18 10.10 -7.01
N GLU A 83 -6.97 10.63 -6.87
CA GLU A 83 -6.68 11.83 -6.06
C GLU A 83 -6.72 13.11 -6.90
N ASP A 84 -6.42 13.03 -8.19
CA ASP A 84 -6.36 14.19 -9.11
C ASP A 84 -7.74 14.66 -9.58
N ALA A 85 -8.69 13.74 -9.74
CA ALA A 85 -10.02 14.05 -10.26
C ALA A 85 -11.09 13.15 -9.63
N ARG A 86 -12.26 13.72 -9.39
CA ARG A 86 -13.47 12.98 -8.97
C ARG A 86 -14.25 12.42 -10.17
N GLY A 87 -13.52 11.89 -11.14
CA GLY A 87 -14.06 11.43 -12.43
C GLY A 87 -14.04 9.92 -12.57
N CYS A 88 -14.57 9.43 -13.69
CA CYS A 88 -14.69 7.99 -13.97
C CYS A 88 -13.35 7.28 -14.17
N TRP A 89 -13.38 5.96 -14.01
CA TRP A 89 -12.29 5.03 -14.30
C TRP A 89 -12.24 4.60 -15.78
N CYS A 90 -12.08 5.55 -16.70
CA CYS A 90 -12.02 5.23 -18.14
C CYS A 90 -10.59 5.29 -18.72
N ASP A 91 -9.64 5.85 -17.97
CA ASP A 91 -8.27 6.10 -18.40
C ASP A 91 -7.35 4.90 -18.11
N GLY A 92 -7.30 3.97 -19.06
CA GLY A 92 -6.31 2.89 -19.13
C GLY A 92 -6.31 1.91 -17.95
N SER A 93 -5.42 0.92 -18.04
CA SER A 93 -5.07 0.04 -16.91
C SER A 93 -3.72 0.45 -16.32
N PHE A 94 -3.56 0.22 -15.02
CA PHE A 94 -2.27 0.26 -14.36
C PHE A 94 -2.20 -0.85 -13.32
N ASP A 95 -1.00 -1.31 -13.00
CA ASP A 95 -0.78 -2.33 -12.00
C ASP A 95 -0.33 -1.71 -10.67
N ILE A 96 -0.81 -2.29 -9.57
CA ILE A 96 -0.28 -1.99 -8.24
C ILE A 96 0.38 -3.24 -7.66
N GLN A 97 1.49 -3.05 -6.95
CA GLN A 97 2.18 -4.15 -6.32
C GLN A 97 1.63 -4.35 -4.91
N CYS A 98 1.06 -5.52 -4.66
CA CYS A 98 0.49 -5.90 -3.38
C CYS A 98 1.07 -7.21 -2.89
N CYS A 99 1.38 -7.25 -1.60
CA CYS A 99 1.75 -8.43 -0.87
C CYS A 99 0.47 -9.10 -0.34
N VAL A 100 0.14 -10.25 -0.91
CA VAL A 100 -1.08 -11.00 -0.56
C VAL A 100 -0.68 -12.35 0.02
N LYS A 101 -1.16 -12.63 1.23
CA LYS A 101 -1.05 -13.92 1.91
C LYS A 101 -2.23 -14.81 1.50
N GLN A 102 -1.93 -16.02 1.05
CA GLN A 102 -2.96 -17.01 0.72
C GLN A 102 -3.32 -17.88 1.92
#